data_AF-A0A6I7N1H5-F1
#
_entry.id   AF-A0A6I7N1H5-F1
#
_cell.length_a   1.000
_cell.length_b   1.000
_cell.length_c   1.000
_cell.angle_alpha   90.00
_cell.angle_beta   90.00
_cell.angle_gamma   90.00
#
_symmetry.space_group_name_H-M   'P 1'
#
loop_
_entity.id
_entity.type
_entity.pdbx_description
1 polymer ?
#
loop_
_entity_poly.entity_id
_entity_poly.type
_entity_poly.pdbx_seq_one_letter_code
_entity_poly.pdbx_strand_id
1 'polypeptide(L)'
;MTLQAPPNRLNSHGNPRRVGVEIEFAGLPPHDTALIVRDLFGGELNVVSPHRLLVENTRWGVFGIELDTQYAHPDKSLLEEPQTQDSEWSRHQHQRRIEFHQKTRELIGDMVTGLVPTEIVCPPIPWDELEDLDALFETLREHGAKGTDASLLYGFGLHLNPEVERFDVDYLLAMLRAYLLLAGWLRDEIKVDFTREMLPHANPFNKAYTLKVLDKRYSPDLSTLIDDYLHHNPSRNRELDMLPLFAYLCPDHPHALLHAMLTKPRPTFHYRLPNAQLSQPGWGSVVEWNRWVEVEKLASNPEVLLARCAEYTDYHNRPLLTRLNDKLHHWWQRKR
;
A
#
# COMPACT_ATOMS: atom_id res chain seq x y z
N MET A 1 4.44 -19.07 -9.03
CA MET A 1 4.92 -19.43 -7.67
C MET A 1 3.79 -20.17 -6.96
N THR A 2 4.07 -21.04 -5.99
CA THR A 2 3.00 -21.69 -5.20
C THR A 2 2.52 -20.78 -4.08
N LEU A 3 1.21 -20.71 -3.87
CA LEU A 3 0.59 -19.98 -2.78
C LEU A 3 1.00 -20.54 -1.40
N GLN A 4 1.45 -19.66 -0.50
CA GLN A 4 1.85 -20.05 0.85
C GLN A 4 0.73 -19.80 1.85
N ALA A 5 0.52 -20.79 2.72
CA ALA A 5 -0.38 -20.64 3.84
C ALA A 5 0.25 -19.70 4.89
N PRO A 6 -0.53 -18.75 5.44
CA PRO A 6 -0.10 -17.97 6.59
C PRO A 6 -0.01 -18.85 7.85
N PRO A 7 0.74 -18.42 8.88
CA PRO A 7 0.83 -19.15 10.15
C PRO A 7 -0.55 -19.42 10.79
N ASN A 8 -1.46 -18.45 10.75
CA ASN A 8 -2.86 -18.64 11.10
C ASN A 8 -3.75 -18.41 9.88
N ARG A 9 -4.63 -19.37 9.57
CA ARG A 9 -5.47 -19.36 8.37
C ARG A 9 -6.85 -18.74 8.61
N LEU A 10 -7.25 -18.63 9.87
CA LEU A 10 -8.61 -18.24 10.25
C LEU A 10 -8.62 -16.87 10.92
N ASN A 11 -9.71 -16.13 10.76
CA ASN A 11 -9.97 -14.90 11.50
C ASN A 11 -10.54 -15.21 12.89
N SER A 12 -10.79 -14.16 13.68
CA SER A 12 -11.37 -14.25 15.02
C SER A 12 -12.76 -14.93 15.07
N HIS A 13 -13.43 -15.08 13.93
CA HIS A 13 -14.73 -15.78 13.80
C HIS A 13 -14.59 -17.24 13.35
N GLY A 14 -13.37 -17.76 13.15
CA GLY A 14 -13.12 -19.12 12.68
C GLY A 14 -13.32 -19.33 11.18
N ASN A 15 -13.52 -18.26 10.41
CA ASN A 15 -13.63 -18.32 8.94
C ASN A 15 -12.25 -18.14 8.30
N PRO A 16 -12.00 -18.66 7.08
CA PRO A 16 -10.79 -18.34 6.33
C PRO A 16 -10.59 -16.82 6.23
N ARG A 17 -9.39 -16.35 6.57
CA ARG A 17 -9.07 -14.91 6.46
C ARG A 17 -9.16 -14.47 5.01
N ARG A 18 -9.63 -13.23 4.83
CA ARG A 18 -9.74 -12.62 3.51
C ARG A 18 -8.64 -11.60 3.27
N VAL A 19 -8.38 -11.32 2.00
CA VAL A 19 -7.40 -10.35 1.54
C VAL A 19 -8.11 -9.46 0.53
N GLY A 20 -8.20 -8.16 0.83
CA GLY A 20 -8.59 -7.19 -0.20
C GLY A 20 -7.40 -6.95 -1.14
N VAL A 21 -7.66 -6.83 -2.44
CA VAL A 21 -6.62 -6.58 -3.44
C VAL A 21 -7.02 -5.37 -4.27
N GLU A 22 -6.13 -4.39 -4.37
CA GLU A 22 -6.31 -3.21 -5.20
C GLU A 22 -5.14 -3.17 -6.19
N ILE A 23 -5.41 -2.93 -7.48
CA ILE A 23 -4.36 -2.75 -8.48
C ILE A 23 -4.62 -1.53 -9.35
N GLU A 24 -3.58 -0.74 -9.55
CA GLU A 24 -3.55 0.38 -10.48
C GLU A 24 -2.75 0.03 -11.74
N PHE A 25 -3.22 0.46 -12.91
CA PHE A 25 -2.53 0.25 -14.19
C PHE A 25 -3.03 1.22 -15.26
N ALA A 26 -2.39 1.25 -16.42
CA ALA A 26 -2.83 2.03 -17.58
C ALA A 26 -3.03 1.17 -18.82
N GLY A 27 -3.44 1.79 -19.94
CA GLY A 27 -3.56 1.14 -21.24
C GLY A 27 -4.89 0.44 -21.51
N LEU A 28 -5.78 0.35 -20.51
CA LEU A 28 -7.14 -0.17 -20.66
C LEU A 28 -8.15 0.76 -19.99
N PRO A 29 -9.28 1.05 -20.66
CA PRO A 29 -10.33 1.88 -20.07
C PRO A 29 -11.14 1.09 -19.02
N PRO A 30 -11.82 1.77 -18.09
CA PRO A 30 -12.64 1.13 -17.05
C PRO A 30 -13.70 0.17 -17.59
N HIS A 31 -14.34 0.49 -18.72
CA HIS A 31 -15.38 -0.36 -19.30
C HIS A 31 -14.83 -1.72 -19.76
N ASP A 32 -13.74 -1.72 -20.52
CA ASP A 32 -13.12 -2.96 -21.03
C ASP A 32 -12.55 -3.79 -19.89
N THR A 33 -11.97 -3.11 -18.89
CA THR A 33 -11.53 -3.75 -17.64
C THR A 33 -12.68 -4.46 -16.93
N ALA A 34 -13.84 -3.82 -16.82
CA ALA A 34 -15.00 -4.42 -16.17
C ALA A 34 -15.58 -5.61 -16.96
N LEU A 35 -15.48 -5.59 -18.30
CA LEU A 35 -15.81 -6.76 -19.13
C LEU A 35 -14.87 -7.93 -18.85
N ILE A 36 -13.55 -7.68 -18.74
CA ILE A 36 -12.57 -8.71 -18.38
C ILE A 36 -12.91 -9.35 -17.03
N VAL A 37 -13.19 -8.54 -16.01
CA VAL A 37 -13.57 -9.03 -14.68
C VAL A 37 -14.83 -9.89 -14.74
N ARG A 38 -15.86 -9.44 -15.47
CA ARG A 38 -17.11 -10.20 -15.65
C ARG A 38 -16.86 -11.54 -16.36
N ASP A 39 -16.05 -11.53 -17.41
CA ASP A 39 -15.81 -12.72 -18.22
C ASP A 39 -14.99 -13.78 -17.45
N LEU A 40 -14.10 -13.34 -16.56
CA LEU A 40 -13.32 -14.22 -15.69
C LEU A 40 -14.10 -14.74 -14.48
N PHE A 41 -14.88 -13.88 -13.81
CA PHE A 41 -15.43 -14.17 -12.48
C PHE A 41 -16.96 -14.15 -12.40
N GLY A 42 -17.63 -14.00 -13.54
CA GLY A 42 -19.08 -13.88 -13.65
C GLY A 42 -19.60 -12.53 -13.16
N GLY A 43 -20.91 -12.47 -12.90
CA GLY A 43 -21.57 -11.28 -12.40
C GLY A 43 -22.19 -10.40 -13.47
N GLU A 44 -22.62 -9.21 -13.06
CA GLU A 44 -23.37 -8.25 -13.87
C GLU A 44 -22.70 -6.89 -13.86
N LEU A 45 -22.63 -6.26 -15.04
CA LEU A 45 -22.02 -4.95 -15.20
C LEU A 45 -23.02 -3.86 -14.76
N ASN A 46 -22.66 -3.08 -13.75
CA ASN A 46 -23.38 -1.89 -13.32
C ASN A 46 -22.53 -0.64 -13.63
N VAL A 47 -22.98 0.17 -14.59
CA VAL A 47 -22.28 1.39 -15.00
C VAL A 47 -22.75 2.55 -14.12
N VAL A 48 -21.95 2.92 -13.12
CA VAL A 48 -22.24 4.06 -12.24
C VAL A 48 -21.96 5.38 -12.96
N SER A 49 -20.86 5.45 -13.72
CA SER A 49 -20.49 6.57 -14.59
C SER A 49 -19.50 6.11 -15.68
N PRO A 50 -19.17 6.95 -16.67
CA PRO A 50 -18.14 6.60 -17.68
C PRO A 50 -16.77 6.25 -17.11
N HIS A 51 -16.49 6.68 -15.88
CA HIS A 51 -15.20 6.51 -15.20
C HIS A 51 -15.29 5.61 -13.97
N ARG A 52 -16.46 5.03 -13.69
CA ARG A 52 -16.69 4.17 -12.53
C ARG A 52 -17.73 3.12 -12.84
N LEU A 53 -17.32 1.86 -12.76
CA LEU A 53 -18.15 0.69 -13.01
C LEU A 53 -18.04 -0.26 -11.83
N LEU A 54 -19.10 -1.03 -11.62
CA LEU A 54 -19.11 -2.15 -10.69
C LEU A 54 -19.38 -3.43 -11.48
N VAL A 55 -18.68 -4.50 -11.15
CA VAL A 55 -19.10 -5.86 -11.53
C VAL A 55 -19.67 -6.50 -10.28
N GLU A 56 -21.00 -6.55 -10.23
CA GLU A 56 -21.76 -7.05 -9.08
C GLU A 56 -22.02 -8.55 -9.23
N ASN A 57 -22.32 -9.24 -8.12
CA ASN A 57 -22.67 -10.66 -8.12
C ASN A 57 -21.62 -11.59 -8.77
N THR A 58 -20.33 -11.23 -8.69
CA THR A 58 -19.24 -12.17 -9.02
C THR A 58 -19.14 -13.27 -7.96
N ARG A 59 -18.36 -14.33 -8.22
CA ARG A 59 -18.12 -15.38 -7.22
C ARG A 59 -17.59 -14.89 -5.86
N TRP A 60 -16.97 -13.71 -5.81
CA TRP A 60 -16.40 -13.13 -4.58
C TRP A 60 -17.12 -11.88 -4.07
N GLY A 61 -18.09 -11.36 -4.82
CA GLY A 61 -18.82 -10.13 -4.47
C GLY A 61 -18.68 -9.04 -5.53
N VAL A 62 -18.51 -7.79 -5.10
CA VAL A 62 -18.48 -6.63 -6.00
C VAL A 62 -17.05 -6.20 -6.28
N PHE A 63 -16.68 -6.15 -7.56
CA PHE A 63 -15.48 -5.47 -8.00
C PHE A 63 -15.80 -4.02 -8.34
N GLY A 64 -15.01 -3.08 -7.82
CA GLY A 64 -15.02 -1.69 -8.25
C GLY A 64 -13.95 -1.47 -9.33
N ILE A 65 -14.31 -0.81 -10.42
CA ILE A 65 -13.38 -0.40 -11.46
C ILE A 65 -13.55 1.09 -11.66
N GLU A 66 -12.50 1.86 -11.41
CA GLU A 66 -12.56 3.31 -11.56
C GLU A 66 -11.30 3.89 -12.17
N LEU A 67 -11.44 5.03 -12.83
CA LEU A 67 -10.31 5.81 -13.31
C LEU A 67 -9.83 6.68 -12.14
N ASP A 68 -8.56 6.53 -11.73
CA ASP A 68 -8.07 7.15 -10.50
C ASP A 68 -8.14 8.68 -10.60
N THR A 69 -9.06 9.25 -9.82
CA THR A 69 -9.36 10.68 -9.82
C THR A 69 -8.35 11.52 -9.05
N GLN A 70 -7.42 10.91 -8.30
CA GLN A 70 -6.31 11.64 -7.65
C GLN A 70 -5.44 12.36 -8.70
N TYR A 71 -5.42 11.88 -9.94
CA TYR A 71 -4.79 12.54 -11.08
C TYR A 71 -5.77 13.38 -11.91
N ALA A 72 -7.08 13.07 -11.88
CA ALA A 72 -8.12 13.82 -12.59
C ALA A 72 -8.50 15.16 -11.90
N HIS A 73 -8.28 15.28 -10.60
CA HIS A 73 -8.61 16.46 -9.81
C HIS A 73 -7.45 16.84 -8.87
N PRO A 74 -6.48 17.64 -9.34
CA PRO A 74 -5.61 18.36 -8.42
C PRO A 74 -6.52 19.31 -7.62
N ASP A 75 -6.70 19.00 -6.33
CA ASP A 75 -7.36 19.78 -5.28
C ASP A 75 -8.18 21.00 -5.73
N LYS A 76 -9.51 20.87 -5.72
CA LYS A 76 -10.45 22.00 -5.91
C LYS A 76 -10.25 23.15 -4.92
N SER A 77 -9.54 22.92 -3.80
CA SER A 77 -9.16 23.96 -2.84
C SER A 77 -8.21 25.02 -3.43
N LEU A 78 -7.62 24.77 -4.60
CA LEU A 78 -6.71 25.71 -5.27
C LEU A 78 -7.41 26.81 -6.09
N LEU A 79 -8.73 26.71 -6.29
CA LEU A 79 -9.51 27.63 -7.13
C LEU A 79 -10.23 28.74 -6.35
N GLU A 80 -10.38 28.59 -5.03
CA GLU A 80 -11.22 29.48 -4.21
C GLU A 80 -10.44 30.15 -3.06
N GLU A 81 -9.51 31.07 -3.35
CA GLU A 81 -9.08 32.07 -2.35
C GLU A 81 -8.86 33.48 -2.95
N PRO A 82 -9.33 34.57 -2.30
CA PRO A 82 -9.26 35.93 -2.85
C PRO A 82 -7.84 36.52 -2.87
N GLN A 83 -7.62 37.42 -3.83
CA GLN A 83 -6.38 38.18 -4.01
C GLN A 83 -6.14 39.17 -2.86
N THR A 84 -5.06 38.99 -2.11
CA THR A 84 -4.48 40.07 -1.27
C THR A 84 -2.98 40.23 -1.54
N GLN A 85 -2.53 41.47 -1.59
CA GLN A 85 -1.22 41.92 -2.10
C GLN A 85 -0.01 41.53 -1.24
N ASP A 86 1.10 41.34 -1.97
CA ASP A 86 2.53 41.44 -1.61
C ASP A 86 3.11 40.59 -0.47
N SER A 87 3.76 39.48 -0.86
CA SER A 87 4.94 38.88 -0.19
C SER A 87 5.44 37.65 -0.97
N GLU A 88 6.54 37.02 -0.54
CA GLU A 88 7.11 35.75 -1.07
C GLU A 88 6.07 34.63 -1.29
N TRP A 89 4.91 34.74 -0.63
CA TRP A 89 3.73 33.91 -0.82
C TRP A 89 3.16 33.92 -2.25
N SER A 90 3.25 35.06 -2.94
CA SER A 90 2.81 35.23 -4.34
C SER A 90 3.66 34.43 -5.34
N ARG A 91 4.97 34.28 -5.08
CA ARG A 91 5.86 33.41 -5.87
C ARG A 91 5.50 31.94 -5.68
N HIS A 92 5.22 31.53 -4.44
CA HIS A 92 4.74 30.18 -4.14
C HIS A 92 3.37 29.88 -4.74
N GLN A 93 2.46 30.86 -4.81
CA GLN A 93 1.17 30.72 -5.52
C GLN A 93 1.35 30.62 -7.04
N HIS A 94 2.26 31.40 -7.62
CA HIS A 94 2.56 31.32 -9.06
C HIS A 94 3.16 29.95 -9.42
N GLN A 95 4.12 29.47 -8.62
CA GLN A 95 4.72 28.14 -8.80
C GLN A 95 3.66 27.04 -8.71
N ARG A 96 2.76 27.09 -7.71
CA ARG A 96 1.66 26.12 -7.55
C ARG A 96 0.66 26.16 -8.70
N ARG A 97 0.35 27.33 -9.27
CA ARG A 97 -0.49 27.46 -10.47
C ARG A 97 0.18 26.88 -11.71
N ILE A 98 1.50 27.07 -11.88
CA ILE A 98 2.25 26.46 -12.98
C ILE A 98 2.22 24.93 -12.87
N GLU A 99 2.46 24.39 -11.68
CA GLU A 99 2.37 22.94 -11.41
C GLU A 99 0.96 22.40 -11.70
N PHE A 100 -0.09 23.13 -11.33
CA PHE A 100 -1.48 22.79 -11.66
C PHE A 100 -1.72 22.72 -13.17
N HIS A 101 -1.28 23.74 -13.92
CA HIS A 101 -1.43 23.80 -15.37
C HIS A 101 -0.61 22.72 -16.10
N GLN A 102 0.57 22.38 -15.58
CA GLN A 102 1.38 21.26 -16.08
C GLN A 102 0.66 19.93 -15.86
N LYS A 103 0.21 19.63 -14.63
CA LYS A 103 -0.55 18.40 -14.34
C LYS A 103 -1.82 18.25 -15.16
N THR A 104 -2.57 19.34 -15.37
CA THR A 104 -3.78 19.32 -16.19
C THR A 104 -3.46 19.03 -17.66
N ARG A 105 -2.38 19.62 -18.19
CA ARG A 105 -1.95 19.40 -19.57
C ARG A 105 -1.37 18.00 -19.78
N GLU A 106 -0.67 17.48 -18.78
CA GLU A 106 -0.20 16.09 -18.72
C GLU A 106 -1.39 15.14 -18.72
N LEU A 107 -2.37 15.30 -17.82
CA LEU A 107 -3.58 14.48 -17.80
C LEU A 107 -4.31 14.47 -19.15
N ILE A 108 -4.43 15.64 -19.81
CA ILE A 108 -5.01 15.72 -21.16
C ILE A 108 -4.15 14.95 -22.16
N GLY A 109 -2.82 15.08 -22.09
CA GLY A 109 -1.89 14.27 -22.87
C GLY A 109 -2.02 12.77 -22.59
N ASP A 110 -2.25 12.38 -21.34
CA ASP A 110 -2.39 11.00 -20.88
C ASP A 110 -3.72 10.39 -21.34
N MET A 111 -4.79 11.17 -21.30
CA MET A 111 -6.07 10.81 -21.91
C MET A 111 -5.93 10.56 -23.41
N VAL A 112 -5.18 11.42 -24.10
CA VAL A 112 -4.92 11.27 -25.55
C VAL A 112 -4.00 10.07 -25.84
N THR A 113 -3.09 9.73 -24.93
CA THR A 113 -2.13 8.62 -25.10
C THR A 113 -2.58 7.29 -24.45
N GLY A 114 -3.72 7.26 -23.75
CA GLY A 114 -4.23 6.07 -23.06
C GLY A 114 -3.49 5.72 -21.76
N LEU A 115 -2.79 6.69 -21.16
CA LEU A 115 -1.98 6.52 -19.94
C LEU A 115 -2.72 6.85 -18.65
N VAL A 116 -4.02 7.12 -18.70
CA VAL A 116 -4.79 7.43 -17.51
C VAL A 116 -4.89 6.18 -16.61
N PRO A 117 -4.57 6.29 -15.32
CA PRO A 117 -4.67 5.18 -14.39
C PRO A 117 -6.11 4.65 -14.25
N THR A 118 -6.28 3.36 -14.44
CA THR A 118 -7.46 2.59 -14.03
C THR A 118 -7.08 1.78 -12.80
N GLU A 119 -7.93 1.82 -11.78
CA GLU A 119 -7.85 1.05 -10.55
C GLU A 119 -8.94 -0.02 -10.55
N ILE A 120 -8.57 -1.24 -10.12
CA ILE A 120 -9.51 -2.29 -9.73
C ILE A 120 -9.43 -2.47 -8.22
N VAL A 121 -10.56 -2.32 -7.54
CA VAL A 121 -10.76 -2.65 -6.13
C VAL A 121 -11.52 -3.97 -6.05
N CYS A 122 -10.83 -5.04 -5.64
CA CYS A 122 -11.44 -6.36 -5.50
C CYS A 122 -12.28 -6.44 -4.22
N PRO A 123 -13.34 -7.26 -4.18
CA PRO A 123 -13.95 -7.66 -2.92
C PRO A 123 -12.92 -8.45 -2.08
N PRO A 124 -13.10 -8.59 -0.75
CA PRO A 124 -12.20 -9.43 0.06
C PRO A 124 -12.25 -10.91 -0.34
N ILE A 125 -11.15 -11.41 -0.88
CA ILE A 125 -11.01 -12.79 -1.41
C ILE A 125 -10.39 -13.69 -0.34
N PRO A 126 -10.88 -14.93 -0.12
CA PRO A 126 -10.21 -15.89 0.78
C PRO A 126 -8.74 -16.06 0.40
N TRP A 127 -7.83 -16.07 1.38
CA TRP A 127 -6.39 -16.10 1.08
C TRP A 127 -5.98 -17.32 0.24
N ASP A 128 -6.69 -18.43 0.38
CA ASP A 128 -6.51 -19.70 -0.32
C ASP A 128 -7.07 -19.71 -1.75
N GLU A 129 -7.75 -18.64 -2.17
CA GLU A 129 -8.29 -18.44 -3.51
C GLU A 129 -7.54 -17.34 -4.30
N LEU A 130 -6.45 -16.78 -3.75
CA LEU A 130 -5.66 -15.74 -4.43
C LEU A 130 -5.01 -16.22 -5.74
N GLU A 131 -4.70 -17.51 -5.86
CA GLU A 131 -4.17 -18.07 -7.11
C GLU A 131 -5.17 -17.94 -8.26
N ASP A 132 -6.47 -18.09 -7.95
CA ASP A 132 -7.52 -17.90 -8.94
C ASP A 132 -7.70 -16.43 -9.36
N LEU A 133 -7.34 -15.48 -8.49
CA LEU A 133 -7.34 -14.05 -8.83
C LEU A 133 -6.23 -13.74 -9.83
N ASP A 134 -5.12 -14.48 -9.82
CA ASP A 134 -3.98 -14.18 -10.67
C ASP A 134 -4.28 -14.31 -12.18
N ALA A 135 -5.36 -15.03 -12.54
CA ALA A 135 -5.92 -15.01 -13.90
C ALA A 135 -6.26 -13.58 -14.38
N LEU A 136 -6.69 -12.69 -13.47
CA LEU A 136 -6.96 -11.28 -13.78
C LEU A 136 -5.71 -10.56 -14.26
N PHE A 137 -4.59 -10.66 -13.53
CA PHE A 137 -3.34 -9.97 -13.89
C PHE A 137 -2.81 -10.48 -15.24
N GLU A 138 -2.91 -11.79 -15.47
CA GLU A 138 -2.51 -12.39 -16.75
C GLU A 138 -3.39 -11.91 -17.90
N THR A 139 -4.72 -11.89 -17.75
CA THR A 139 -5.63 -11.38 -18.79
C THR A 139 -5.46 -9.88 -19.03
N LEU A 140 -5.26 -9.07 -17.99
CA LEU A 140 -4.97 -7.63 -18.13
C LEU A 140 -3.71 -7.42 -18.97
N ARG A 141 -2.63 -8.17 -18.67
CA ARG A 141 -1.38 -8.15 -19.41
C ARG A 141 -1.58 -8.52 -20.89
N GLU A 142 -2.33 -9.58 -21.18
CA GLU A 142 -2.65 -10.02 -22.54
C GLU A 142 -3.44 -8.97 -23.34
N HIS A 143 -4.27 -8.17 -22.66
CA HIS A 143 -5.01 -7.06 -23.25
C HIS A 143 -4.18 -5.76 -23.32
N GLY A 144 -2.90 -5.79 -22.96
CA GLY A 144 -1.98 -4.66 -23.08
C GLY A 144 -2.01 -3.67 -21.91
N ALA A 145 -2.52 -4.09 -20.74
CA ALA A 145 -2.40 -3.32 -19.51
C ALA A 145 -0.93 -3.07 -19.18
N LYS A 146 -0.66 -1.86 -18.67
CA LYS A 146 0.67 -1.34 -18.42
C LYS A 146 0.88 -1.10 -16.93
N GLY A 147 1.92 -1.71 -16.38
CA GLY A 147 2.30 -1.59 -14.98
C GLY A 147 3.29 -0.45 -14.72
N THR A 148 3.92 -0.49 -13.54
CA THR A 148 4.87 0.53 -13.04
C THR A 148 6.04 0.80 -13.99
N ASP A 149 6.47 -0.21 -14.75
CA ASP A 149 7.57 -0.14 -15.71
C ASP A 149 7.27 0.73 -16.94
N ALA A 150 6.00 0.85 -17.31
CA ALA A 150 5.57 1.64 -18.46
C ALA A 150 5.47 3.14 -18.15
N SER A 151 5.31 3.51 -16.87
CA SER A 151 5.37 4.90 -16.43
C SER A 151 5.78 5.00 -14.97
N LEU A 152 7.07 5.25 -14.76
CA LEU A 152 7.64 5.58 -13.47
C LEU A 152 7.06 6.87 -12.85
N LEU A 153 6.37 7.69 -13.64
CA LEU A 153 5.74 8.95 -13.22
C LEU A 153 4.45 8.72 -12.41
N TYR A 154 3.68 7.67 -12.70
CA TYR A 154 2.43 7.39 -11.97
C TYR A 154 2.66 6.51 -10.74
N GLY A 155 3.69 5.66 -10.74
CA GLY A 155 4.04 4.86 -9.56
C GLY A 155 2.95 3.85 -9.17
N PHE A 156 2.32 3.21 -10.17
CA PHE A 156 1.24 2.22 -10.01
C PHE A 156 1.56 1.17 -8.93
N GLY A 157 0.61 0.99 -8.01
CA GLY A 157 0.72 0.05 -6.90
C GLY A 157 -0.15 -1.20 -7.04
N LEU A 158 0.26 -2.24 -6.33
CA LEU A 158 -0.65 -3.28 -5.86
C LEU A 158 -0.78 -3.10 -4.34
N HIS A 159 -1.99 -2.95 -3.82
CA HIS A 159 -2.23 -2.96 -2.39
C HIS A 159 -2.85 -4.30 -1.99
N LEU A 160 -2.28 -4.89 -0.95
CA LEU A 160 -2.92 -5.99 -0.24
C LEU A 160 -3.52 -5.44 1.04
N ASN A 161 -4.73 -5.88 1.35
CA ASN A 161 -5.44 -5.61 2.59
C ASN A 161 -5.67 -6.92 3.36
N PRO A 162 -4.62 -7.58 3.94
CA PRO A 162 -4.80 -8.79 4.72
C PRO A 162 -5.68 -8.53 5.95
N GLU A 163 -6.74 -9.32 6.10
CA GLU A 163 -7.58 -9.31 7.30
C GLU A 163 -6.75 -9.66 8.53
N VAL A 164 -6.95 -8.89 9.60
CA VAL A 164 -6.27 -9.16 10.86
C VAL A 164 -6.81 -10.44 11.49
N GLU A 165 -5.90 -11.26 12.02
CA GLU A 165 -6.27 -12.49 12.72
C GLU A 165 -7.06 -12.20 14.00
N ARG A 166 -6.56 -11.25 14.79
CA ARG A 166 -7.07 -10.88 16.11
C ARG A 166 -6.77 -9.42 16.41
N PHE A 167 -7.40 -8.88 17.45
CA PHE A 167 -7.45 -7.45 17.73
C PHE A 167 -6.66 -7.03 18.98
N ASP A 168 -5.97 -7.95 19.65
CA ASP A 168 -5.13 -7.62 20.81
C ASP A 168 -3.88 -6.83 20.42
N VAL A 169 -3.45 -5.94 21.32
CA VAL A 169 -2.30 -5.06 21.08
C VAL A 169 -1.00 -5.84 20.88
N ASP A 170 -0.84 -7.00 21.53
CA ASP A 170 0.36 -7.83 21.43
C ASP A 170 0.54 -8.36 20.00
N TYR A 171 -0.53 -8.83 19.37
CA TYR A 171 -0.55 -9.23 17.96
C TYR A 171 -0.25 -8.06 17.02
N LEU A 172 -0.95 -6.93 17.20
CA LEU A 172 -0.76 -5.77 16.33
C LEU A 172 0.66 -5.22 16.42
N LEU A 173 1.22 -5.18 17.62
CA LEU A 173 2.60 -4.78 17.86
C LEU A 173 3.59 -5.79 17.26
N ALA A 174 3.34 -7.10 17.38
CA ALA A 174 4.19 -8.12 16.78
C ALA A 174 4.23 -8.00 15.24
N MET A 175 3.07 -7.79 14.62
CA MET A 175 2.94 -7.57 13.17
C MET A 175 3.68 -6.30 12.72
N LEU A 176 3.50 -5.18 13.42
CA LEU A 176 4.20 -3.94 13.12
C LEU A 176 5.72 -4.09 13.28
N ARG A 177 6.19 -4.74 14.36
CA ARG A 177 7.63 -5.01 14.57
C ARG A 177 8.20 -5.89 13.46
N ALA A 178 7.51 -6.97 13.11
CA ALA A 178 7.93 -7.89 12.06
C ALA A 178 8.04 -7.16 10.72
N TYR A 179 7.05 -6.32 10.40
CA TYR A 179 7.06 -5.50 9.20
C TYR A 179 8.25 -4.54 9.19
N LEU A 180 8.47 -3.78 10.27
CA LEU A 180 9.57 -2.81 10.37
C LEU A 180 10.95 -3.46 10.20
N LEU A 181 11.13 -4.67 10.72
CA LEU A 181 12.37 -5.45 10.56
C LEU A 181 12.57 -5.94 9.12
N LEU A 182 11.48 -6.31 8.44
CA LEU A 182 11.51 -6.86 7.09
C LEU A 182 11.36 -5.80 5.99
N ALA A 183 10.97 -4.56 6.29
CA ALA A 183 10.72 -3.50 5.32
C ALA A 183 11.92 -3.27 4.38
N GLY A 184 13.16 -3.36 4.91
CA GLY A 184 14.38 -3.31 4.09
C GLY A 184 14.47 -4.43 3.07
N TRP A 185 14.24 -5.67 3.51
CA TRP A 185 14.25 -6.85 2.64
C TRP A 185 13.09 -6.82 1.64
N LEU A 186 11.88 -6.44 2.06
CA LEU A 186 10.72 -6.31 1.19
C LEU A 186 10.98 -5.31 0.06
N ARG A 187 11.56 -4.14 0.37
CA ARG A 187 11.92 -3.13 -0.65
C ARG A 187 12.94 -3.67 -1.66
N ASP A 188 13.95 -4.40 -1.19
CA ASP A 188 14.97 -5.01 -2.05
C ASP A 188 14.36 -6.11 -2.96
N GLU A 189 13.50 -6.96 -2.41
CA GLU A 189 12.84 -8.06 -3.15
C GLU A 189 11.81 -7.58 -4.17
N ILE A 190 11.01 -6.57 -3.80
CA ILE A 190 10.03 -5.94 -4.70
C ILE A 190 10.77 -5.14 -5.78
N LYS A 191 12.02 -4.74 -5.53
CA LYS A 191 12.78 -3.77 -6.33
C LYS A 191 11.98 -2.48 -6.47
N VAL A 192 11.57 -1.91 -5.33
CA VAL A 192 10.83 -0.65 -5.32
C VAL A 192 11.67 0.39 -6.04
N ASP A 193 11.16 0.93 -7.15
CA ASP A 193 11.90 1.88 -7.97
C ASP A 193 12.17 3.14 -7.14
N PHE A 194 13.42 3.60 -7.17
CA PHE A 194 13.88 4.79 -6.43
C PHE A 194 13.04 6.04 -6.73
N THR A 195 12.40 6.10 -7.90
CA THR A 195 11.47 7.18 -8.27
C THR A 195 10.19 7.18 -7.43
N ARG A 196 9.73 6.03 -6.89
CA ARG A 196 8.60 5.97 -5.94
C ARG A 196 8.97 6.51 -4.56
N GLU A 197 10.23 6.45 -4.13
CA GLU A 197 10.67 7.12 -2.89
C GLU A 197 10.51 8.66 -2.97
N MET A 198 10.41 9.21 -4.19
CA MET A 198 10.18 10.63 -4.48
C MET A 198 8.71 10.96 -4.81
N LEU A 199 7.84 9.95 -4.95
CA LEU A 199 6.40 10.11 -5.20
C LEU A 199 5.61 10.00 -3.88
N PRO A 200 4.43 10.63 -3.75
CA PRO A 200 3.70 10.74 -2.49
C PRO A 200 2.98 9.45 -2.02
N HIS A 201 3.53 8.26 -2.29
CA HIS A 201 2.89 6.98 -1.99
C HIS A 201 3.86 5.95 -1.40
N ALA A 202 3.43 5.28 -0.32
CA ALA A 202 4.17 4.26 0.44
C ALA A 202 5.51 4.69 1.07
N ASN A 203 5.60 5.88 1.69
CA ASN A 203 6.84 6.30 2.35
C ASN A 203 7.28 5.31 3.46
N PRO A 204 8.61 5.07 3.62
CA PRO A 204 9.12 4.24 4.69
C PRO A 204 8.86 4.87 6.07
N PHE A 205 8.80 4.02 7.10
CA PHE A 205 8.71 4.51 8.47
C PHE A 205 9.94 5.31 8.87
N ASN A 206 9.72 6.40 9.63
CA ASN A 206 10.84 7.19 10.12
C ASN A 206 11.65 6.40 11.14
N LYS A 207 12.97 6.60 11.12
CA LYS A 207 13.90 5.84 11.96
C LYS A 207 13.63 5.97 13.47
N ALA A 208 13.18 7.14 13.94
CA ALA A 208 12.92 7.37 15.36
C ALA A 208 11.75 6.50 15.86
N TYR A 209 10.69 6.42 15.06
CA TYR A 209 9.53 5.56 15.32
C TYR A 209 9.92 4.08 15.24
N THR A 210 10.69 3.69 14.23
CA THR A 210 11.20 2.32 14.12
C THR A 210 11.97 1.91 15.37
N LEU A 211 12.90 2.74 15.85
CA LEU A 211 13.66 2.46 17.07
C LEU A 211 12.77 2.41 18.32
N LYS A 212 11.76 3.27 18.41
CA LYS A 212 10.79 3.25 19.51
C LYS A 212 10.00 1.93 19.54
N VAL A 213 9.43 1.53 18.42
CA VAL A 213 8.59 0.32 18.32
C VAL A 213 9.41 -0.96 18.53
N LEU A 214 10.66 -0.99 18.03
CA LEU A 214 11.56 -2.12 18.17
C LEU A 214 12.27 -2.20 19.55
N ASP A 215 12.18 -1.18 20.40
CA ASP A 215 12.67 -1.26 21.77
C ASP A 215 11.90 -2.36 22.53
N LYS A 216 12.62 -3.31 23.11
CA LYS A 216 12.04 -4.41 23.89
C LYS A 216 11.20 -3.96 25.10
N ARG A 217 11.44 -2.75 25.59
CA ARG A 217 10.71 -2.15 26.72
C ARG A 217 9.42 -1.45 26.26
N TYR A 218 9.24 -1.24 24.96
CA TYR A 218 8.02 -0.68 24.42
C TYR A 218 6.90 -1.73 24.50
N SER A 219 5.99 -1.53 25.46
CA SER A 219 4.86 -2.42 25.75
C SER A 219 3.59 -1.57 25.91
N PRO A 220 3.12 -0.92 24.83
CA PRO A 220 1.97 -0.03 24.87
C PRO A 220 0.66 -0.82 25.07
N ASP A 221 -0.35 -0.16 25.60
CA ASP A 221 -1.74 -0.57 25.36
C ASP A 221 -2.20 -0.10 23.96
N LEU A 222 -3.41 -0.47 23.56
CA LEU A 222 -3.92 -0.12 22.23
C LEU A 222 -3.97 1.39 21.99
N SER A 223 -4.41 2.18 22.98
CA SER A 223 -4.48 3.64 22.87
C SER A 223 -3.09 4.24 22.66
N THR A 224 -2.12 3.83 23.48
CA THR A 224 -0.74 4.30 23.38
C THR A 224 -0.13 3.92 22.04
N LEU A 225 -0.39 2.71 21.53
CA LEU A 225 0.10 2.27 20.21
C LEU A 225 -0.45 3.16 19.09
N ILE A 226 -1.74 3.50 19.14
CA ILE A 226 -2.42 4.35 18.15
C ILE A 226 -1.90 5.79 18.24
N ASP A 227 -1.83 6.37 19.44
CA ASP A 227 -1.33 7.73 19.68
C ASP A 227 0.11 7.88 19.20
N ASP A 228 0.98 6.91 19.52
CA ASP A 228 2.36 6.91 19.08
C ASP A 228 2.48 6.75 17.55
N TYR A 229 1.64 5.91 16.94
CA TYR A 229 1.59 5.78 15.48
C TYR A 229 1.20 7.12 14.82
N LEU A 230 0.12 7.75 15.30
CA LEU A 230 -0.39 9.01 14.75
C LEU A 230 0.61 10.17 14.93
N HIS A 231 1.26 10.24 16.10
CA HIS A 231 2.27 11.25 16.38
C HIS A 231 3.47 11.15 15.42
N HIS A 232 3.95 9.94 15.17
CA HIS A 232 5.13 9.73 14.31
C HIS A 232 4.78 9.62 12.81
N ASN A 233 3.52 9.35 12.48
CA ASN A 233 3.05 9.16 11.11
C ASN A 233 1.79 10.02 10.86
N PRO A 234 1.93 11.36 10.82
CA PRO A 234 0.80 12.28 10.62
C PRO A 234 0.33 12.33 9.15
N SER A 235 0.32 11.18 8.46
CA SER A 235 -0.23 11.03 7.12
C SER A 235 -0.60 9.56 6.84
N ARG A 236 -1.49 9.34 5.87
CA ARG A 236 -1.78 8.00 5.33
C ARG A 236 -0.64 7.43 4.48
N ASN A 237 0.34 8.25 4.11
CA ASN A 237 1.38 7.89 3.16
C ASN A 237 2.46 7.04 3.86
N ARG A 238 2.18 5.75 4.02
CA ARG A 238 3.09 4.73 4.58
C ARG A 238 3.00 3.44 3.79
N GLU A 239 4.13 2.73 3.73
CA GLU A 239 4.27 1.41 3.10
C GLU A 239 3.39 0.33 3.77
N LEU A 240 3.13 0.49 5.07
CA LEU A 240 2.07 -0.19 5.82
C LEU A 240 1.23 0.88 6.51
N ASP A 241 0.01 1.08 6.04
CA ASP A 241 -0.93 2.02 6.62
C ASP A 241 -1.87 1.30 7.61
N MET A 242 -1.79 1.69 8.88
CA MET A 242 -2.63 1.13 9.94
C MET A 242 -3.86 2.00 10.25
N LEU A 243 -4.03 3.16 9.61
CA LEU A 243 -5.16 4.05 9.87
C LEU A 243 -6.53 3.39 9.65
N PRO A 244 -6.76 2.60 8.57
CA PRO A 244 -8.03 1.88 8.40
C PRO A 244 -8.36 0.94 9.55
N LEU A 245 -7.35 0.23 10.08
CA LEU A 245 -7.50 -0.67 11.21
C LEU A 245 -7.75 0.09 12.52
N PHE A 246 -7.00 1.17 12.77
CA PHE A 246 -7.18 1.97 13.98
C PHE A 246 -8.51 2.70 14.00
N ALA A 247 -9.01 3.17 12.85
CA ALA A 247 -10.33 3.75 12.75
C ALA A 247 -11.44 2.70 12.99
N TYR A 248 -11.19 1.43 12.66
CA TYR A 248 -12.09 0.31 12.96
C TYR A 248 -12.09 -0.04 14.46
N LEU A 249 -10.91 -0.08 15.08
CA LEU A 249 -10.73 -0.45 16.49
C LEU A 249 -11.14 0.65 17.48
N CYS A 250 -10.93 1.91 17.10
CA CYS A 250 -11.18 3.07 17.96
C CYS A 250 -11.98 4.14 17.19
N PRO A 251 -13.25 3.87 16.87
CA PRO A 251 -14.10 4.78 16.09
C PRO A 251 -14.38 6.12 16.80
N ASP A 252 -14.19 6.19 18.12
CA ASP A 252 -14.39 7.42 18.90
C ASP A 252 -13.08 8.20 19.15
N HIS A 253 -11.95 7.75 18.60
CA HIS A 253 -10.66 8.40 18.80
C HIS A 253 -10.66 9.82 18.21
N PRO A 254 -10.20 10.87 18.92
CA PRO A 254 -10.41 12.27 18.50
C PRO A 254 -9.57 12.72 17.29
N HIS A 255 -8.60 11.90 16.86
CA HIS A 255 -7.64 12.31 15.84
C HIS A 255 -8.25 12.34 14.43
N ALA A 256 -8.15 13.49 13.76
CA ALA A 256 -8.79 13.74 12.46
C ALA A 256 -8.41 12.74 11.34
N LEU A 257 -7.17 12.22 11.33
CA LEU A 257 -6.74 11.23 10.32
C LEU A 257 -7.57 9.93 10.33
N LEU A 258 -8.14 9.54 11.47
CA LEU A 258 -8.98 8.35 11.57
C LEU A 258 -10.40 8.58 11.02
N HIS A 259 -10.81 9.85 10.89
CA HIS A 259 -12.12 10.27 10.38
C HIS A 259 -12.05 10.91 8.99
N ALA A 260 -10.86 10.95 8.38
CA ALA A 260 -10.68 11.50 7.06
C ALA A 260 -11.47 10.70 6.03
N MET A 261 -12.01 11.38 5.01
CA MET A 261 -12.87 10.76 3.99
C MET A 261 -12.22 9.54 3.31
N LEU A 262 -10.91 9.55 3.12
CA LEU A 262 -10.12 8.49 2.49
C LEU A 262 -9.74 7.35 3.46
N THR A 263 -9.89 7.55 4.76
CA THR A 263 -9.67 6.51 5.77
C THR A 263 -10.98 5.74 5.96
N LYS A 264 -11.13 4.62 5.25
CA LYS A 264 -12.29 3.75 5.39
C LYS A 264 -12.03 2.68 6.46
N PRO A 265 -12.73 2.70 7.62
CA PRO A 265 -12.52 1.74 8.69
C PRO A 265 -12.73 0.31 8.22
N ARG A 266 -11.75 -0.57 8.46
CA ARG A 266 -11.83 -2.01 8.16
C ARG A 266 -10.80 -2.82 8.94
N PRO A 267 -11.08 -4.09 9.27
CA PRO A 267 -10.19 -4.94 10.08
C PRO A 267 -9.04 -5.53 9.25
N THR A 268 -8.25 -4.69 8.57
CA THR A 268 -7.16 -5.14 7.69
C THR A 268 -5.90 -4.32 7.89
N PHE A 269 -4.73 -4.94 7.72
CA PHE A 269 -3.50 -4.19 7.44
C PHE A 269 -3.57 -3.63 6.02
N HIS A 270 -3.29 -2.34 5.80
CA HIS A 270 -3.25 -1.79 4.45
C HIS A 270 -1.80 -1.76 3.96
N TYR A 271 -1.37 -2.84 3.30
CA TYR A 271 -0.02 -3.04 2.80
C TYR A 271 0.11 -2.50 1.38
N ARG A 272 0.88 -1.41 1.22
CA ARG A 272 0.91 -0.58 0.00
C ARG A 272 2.26 -0.56 -0.71
N LEU A 273 3.21 -1.35 -0.23
CA LEU A 273 4.58 -1.37 -0.75
C LEU A 273 4.70 -1.96 -2.17
N PRO A 274 3.96 -3.02 -2.56
CA PRO A 274 4.17 -3.64 -3.86
C PRO A 274 3.99 -2.70 -5.07
N ASN A 275 4.80 -2.92 -6.10
CA ASN A 275 4.62 -2.31 -7.42
C ASN A 275 3.61 -3.13 -8.23
N ALA A 276 2.91 -2.50 -9.18
CA ALA A 276 2.12 -3.21 -10.18
C ALA A 276 3.02 -3.71 -11.33
N GLN A 277 3.58 -4.92 -11.23
CA GLN A 277 4.54 -5.46 -12.21
C GLN A 277 3.86 -6.25 -13.34
N LEU A 278 2.79 -5.70 -13.92
CA LEU A 278 1.96 -6.39 -14.93
C LEU A 278 2.71 -6.87 -16.17
N SER A 279 3.86 -6.29 -16.51
CA SER A 279 4.67 -6.77 -17.65
C SER A 279 5.46 -8.04 -17.35
N GLN A 280 5.65 -8.42 -16.08
CA GLN A 280 6.41 -9.58 -15.68
C GLN A 280 5.53 -10.85 -15.68
N PRO A 281 5.84 -11.86 -16.52
CA PRO A 281 5.08 -13.11 -16.54
C PRO A 281 5.14 -13.81 -15.18
N GLY A 282 3.99 -14.30 -14.69
CA GLY A 282 3.90 -15.00 -13.41
C GLY A 282 4.00 -14.11 -12.17
N TRP A 283 3.93 -12.79 -12.35
CA TRP A 283 3.66 -11.84 -11.27
C TRP A 283 2.14 -11.73 -11.02
N GLY A 284 1.76 -11.57 -9.76
CA GLY A 284 0.37 -11.45 -9.34
C GLY A 284 0.25 -11.30 -7.83
N SER A 285 -0.98 -11.43 -7.33
CA SER A 285 -1.29 -11.33 -5.91
C SER A 285 -0.60 -12.41 -5.08
N VAL A 286 -0.39 -13.62 -5.63
CA VAL A 286 0.28 -14.72 -4.92
C VAL A 286 1.73 -14.38 -4.56
N VAL A 287 2.45 -13.69 -5.45
CA VAL A 287 3.85 -13.29 -5.21
C VAL A 287 3.93 -12.33 -4.03
N GLU A 288 3.07 -11.31 -4.03
CA GLU A 288 3.07 -10.28 -2.99
C GLU A 288 2.48 -10.79 -1.67
N TRP A 289 1.50 -11.70 -1.74
CA TRP A 289 0.97 -12.42 -0.58
C TRP A 289 2.06 -13.26 0.10
N ASN A 290 2.84 -14.01 -0.68
CA ASN A 290 3.92 -14.82 -0.13
C ASN A 290 4.98 -13.97 0.58
N ARG A 291 5.25 -12.75 0.10
CA ARG A 291 6.11 -11.78 0.79
C ARG A 291 5.48 -11.29 2.10
N TRP A 292 4.18 -11.02 2.10
CA TRP A 292 3.44 -10.69 3.32
C TRP A 292 3.45 -11.85 4.35
N VAL A 293 3.34 -13.09 3.89
CA VAL A 293 3.40 -14.29 4.75
C VAL A 293 4.73 -14.38 5.52
N GLU A 294 5.85 -13.88 4.97
CA GLU A 294 7.12 -13.79 5.72
C GLU A 294 7.04 -12.82 6.91
N VAL A 295 6.26 -11.75 6.79
CA VAL A 295 5.96 -10.83 7.91
C VAL A 295 5.19 -11.57 8.99
N GLU A 296 4.13 -12.30 8.61
CA GLU A 296 3.33 -13.07 9.55
C GLU A 296 4.15 -14.18 10.22
N LYS A 297 5.01 -14.89 9.47
CA LYS A 297 5.89 -15.92 10.03
C LYS A 297 6.80 -15.35 11.11
N LEU A 298 7.43 -14.21 10.85
CA LEU A 298 8.27 -13.55 11.85
C LEU A 298 7.44 -13.09 13.07
N ALA A 299 6.27 -12.49 12.84
CA ALA A 299 5.37 -12.05 13.92
C ALA A 299 4.88 -13.21 14.80
N SER A 300 4.66 -14.38 14.19
CA SER A 300 4.21 -15.61 14.87
C SER A 300 5.29 -16.32 15.68
N ASN A 301 6.54 -15.85 15.62
CA ASN A 301 7.67 -16.40 16.38
C ASN A 301 8.22 -15.35 17.36
N PRO A 302 7.66 -15.22 18.58
CA PRO A 302 8.02 -14.17 19.53
C PRO A 302 9.51 -14.19 19.92
N GLU A 303 10.11 -15.38 20.02
CA GLU A 303 11.52 -15.53 20.37
C GLU A 303 12.42 -14.92 19.28
N VAL A 304 12.21 -15.31 18.02
CA VAL A 304 12.99 -14.79 16.89
C VAL A 304 12.70 -13.31 16.66
N LEU A 305 11.44 -12.87 16.80
CA LEU A 305 11.06 -11.47 16.65
C LEU A 305 11.80 -10.58 17.66
N LEU A 306 11.76 -10.94 18.95
CA LEU A 306 12.38 -10.15 20.01
C LEU A 306 13.92 -10.16 19.89
N ALA A 307 14.52 -11.28 19.50
CA ALA A 307 15.95 -11.36 19.21
C ALA A 307 16.34 -10.39 18.09
N ARG A 308 15.60 -10.38 16.97
CA ARG A 308 15.84 -9.45 15.85
C ARG A 308 15.59 -7.98 16.22
N CYS A 309 14.58 -7.69 17.05
CA CYS A 309 14.35 -6.35 17.61
C CYS A 309 15.56 -5.87 18.42
N ALA A 310 16.13 -6.74 19.26
CA ALA A 310 17.31 -6.45 20.06
C ALA A 310 18.55 -6.21 19.17
N GLU A 311 18.81 -7.10 18.20
CA GLU A 311 19.92 -6.95 17.24
C GLU A 311 19.83 -5.63 16.46
N TYR A 312 18.64 -5.28 15.98
CA TYR A 312 18.41 -4.02 15.25
C TYR A 312 18.70 -2.81 16.13
N THR A 313 18.18 -2.81 17.36
CA THR A 313 18.34 -1.70 18.31
C THR A 313 19.80 -1.56 18.74
N ASP A 314 20.46 -2.67 19.08
CA ASP A 314 21.88 -2.70 19.45
C ASP A 314 22.77 -2.20 18.33
N TYR A 315 22.55 -2.66 17.08
CA TYR A 315 23.27 -2.17 15.92
C TYR A 315 23.12 -0.65 15.77
N HIS A 316 21.90 -0.12 15.89
CA HIS A 316 21.65 1.31 15.70
C HIS A 316 22.11 2.20 16.86
N ASN A 317 22.29 1.64 18.05
CA ASN A 317 22.92 2.30 19.19
C ASN A 317 24.45 2.37 19.08
N ARG A 318 25.08 1.62 18.16
CA ARG A 318 26.53 1.71 17.92
C ARG A 318 26.93 3.07 17.30
N PRO A 319 28.15 3.56 17.60
CA PRO A 319 28.71 4.74 16.95
C PRO A 319 28.63 4.65 15.42
N LEU A 320 28.39 5.79 14.77
CA LEU A 320 28.27 5.88 13.30
C LEU A 320 29.47 5.25 12.57
N LEU A 321 30.68 5.48 13.08
CA LEU A 321 31.93 4.95 12.51
C LEU A 321 31.97 3.42 12.49
N THR A 322 31.53 2.77 13.56
CA THR A 322 31.46 1.30 13.64
C THR A 322 30.49 0.75 12.60
N ARG A 323 29.30 1.35 12.47
CA ARG A 323 28.30 0.94 11.48
C ARG A 323 28.76 1.13 10.03
N LEU A 324 29.50 2.21 9.74
CA LEU A 324 30.05 2.44 8.41
C LEU A 324 31.09 1.38 8.04
N ASN A 325 31.93 0.98 9.00
CA ASN A 325 32.94 -0.06 8.79
C ASN A 325 32.29 -1.42 8.51
N ASP A 326 31.25 -1.79 9.28
CA ASP A 326 30.48 -3.02 9.06
C ASP A 326 29.81 -3.06 7.68
N LYS A 327 29.20 -1.94 7.25
CA LYS A 327 28.60 -1.81 5.91
C LYS A 327 29.62 -2.00 4.78
N LEU A 328 30.80 -1.39 4.91
CA LEU A 328 31.87 -1.54 3.92
C LEU A 328 32.35 -2.99 3.85
N HIS A 329 32.47 -3.66 4.99
CA HIS A 329 32.89 -5.06 5.06
C HIS A 329 31.87 -6.00 4.40
N HIS A 330 30.58 -5.83 4.67
CA HIS A 330 29.52 -6.61 4.01
C HIS A 330 29.41 -6.34 2.50
N TRP A 331 29.59 -5.10 2.06
CA TRP A 331 29.60 -4.79 0.63
C TRP A 331 30.76 -5.47 -0.10
N TRP A 332 31.94 -5.54 0.52
CA TRP A 332 33.09 -6.28 0.00
C TRP A 332 32.84 -7.79 -0.08
N GLN A 333 32.10 -8.37 0.88
CA GLN A 333 31.77 -9.79 0.87
C GLN A 333 30.70 -10.16 -0.17
N ARG A 334 29.71 -9.29 -0.44
CA ARG A 334 28.67 -9.53 -1.47
C ARG A 334 29.18 -9.40 -2.92
N LYS A 335 30.37 -8.82 -3.14
CA LYS A 335 30.99 -8.67 -4.47
C LYS A 335 31.91 -9.82 -4.87
N ARG A 336 32.18 -10.75 -3.95
CA ARG A 336 32.81 -12.05 -4.23
C ARG A 336 31.72 -13.09 -4.39
#